data_AF-A0A2P8FLG6-F1
#
_entry.id   AF-A0A2P8FLG6-F1
#
_cell.length_a   1.000
_cell.length_b   1.000
_cell.length_c   1.000
_cell.angle_alpha   90.00
_cell.angle_beta   90.00
_cell.angle_gamma   90.00
#
_symmetry.space_group_name_H-M   'P 1'
#
loop_
_entity.id
_entity.type
_entity.pdbx_description
1 polymer ?
#
loop_
_entity_poly.entity_id
_entity_poly.type
_entity_poly.pdbx_seq_one_letter_code
_entity_poly.pdbx_strand_id
1 'polypeptide(L)'
;MNFFTSVQLRILKTSWIPVLIVCVIQKSADSIFPSILSLSIGTQYAIFLALATLGMVIWEAVIKKDVKQFGVLAFVGLLAFGLQFVLNEFLKANNSQQNTSLIYYFNSFAVLLVIIITRFYLNGMSDKIGAAVLAAAIYFVIPKTGSPTGGIPIGWLNASGLWIEVVKSLAFVLTTFGTFISYYSIIFLTENSFRWPAFFIKLQSRIQTISGWEYFFIFLAIWFVYMGSIGELTYLMANFFEGTVLPFVVTAFIIFKLLLAVLCVYSLAGLLRNIVTSRAVTTGEYNPWLIVMHYIPVINIAAVIKLLFADDKPAIAEEHAALYLEADRHAAQQAMIIAGITVTVYNIYHMLTAPTGLGLPVIGLLGALYLLKIFAYIKLRSSRTYLLLVIALNVATILFALNEQLVLSLAFLYLYYYLMQELFYPKLEIEDTIKVTDPEAGDIFTHTA
;
A
#
# COMPACT_ATOMS: atom_id res chain seq x y z
N MET A 1 -10.15 -22.28 -4.10
CA MET A 1 -10.68 -21.68 -2.84
C MET A 1 -10.25 -20.23 -2.75
N ASN A 2 -11.16 -19.35 -2.35
CA ASN A 2 -11.01 -17.90 -2.34
C ASN A 2 -10.31 -17.37 -1.06
N PHE A 3 -9.56 -16.27 -1.17
CA PHE A 3 -9.00 -15.50 -0.05
C PHE A 3 -10.07 -14.79 0.79
N PHE A 4 -11.20 -14.44 0.16
CA PHE A 4 -12.34 -13.81 0.81
C PHE A 4 -13.58 -14.71 0.75
N THR A 5 -14.35 -14.71 1.83
CA THR A 5 -15.69 -15.33 1.83
C THR A 5 -16.62 -14.57 0.88
N SER A 6 -17.72 -15.21 0.47
CA SER A 6 -18.72 -14.57 -0.40
C SER A 6 -19.32 -13.29 0.21
N VAL A 7 -19.46 -13.24 1.54
CA VAL A 7 -19.93 -12.06 2.27
C VAL A 7 -18.86 -10.96 2.26
N GLN A 8 -17.60 -11.29 2.57
CA GLN A 8 -16.48 -10.34 2.53
C GLN A 8 -16.31 -9.74 1.13
N LEU A 9 -16.40 -10.57 0.08
CA LEU A 9 -16.31 -10.11 -1.31
C LEU A 9 -17.49 -9.19 -1.68
N ARG A 10 -18.70 -9.48 -1.19
CA ARG A 10 -19.88 -8.60 -1.39
C ARG A 10 -19.67 -7.24 -0.74
N ILE A 11 -19.12 -7.20 0.49
CA ILE A 11 -18.83 -5.94 1.19
C ILE A 11 -17.80 -5.12 0.39
N LEU A 12 -16.72 -5.75 -0.07
CA LEU A 12 -15.70 -5.10 -0.90
C LEU A 12 -16.29 -4.56 -2.21
N LYS A 13 -17.08 -5.36 -2.93
CA LYS A 13 -17.73 -4.94 -4.20
C LYS A 13 -18.74 -3.81 -4.03
N THR A 14 -19.32 -3.64 -2.85
CA THR A 14 -20.34 -2.61 -2.58
C THR A 14 -19.80 -1.39 -1.84
N SER A 15 -18.51 -1.41 -1.46
CA SER A 15 -17.82 -0.34 -0.73
C SER A 15 -17.79 1.01 -1.46
N TRP A 16 -18.03 1.05 -2.77
CA TRP A 16 -18.17 2.30 -3.53
C TRP A 16 -19.40 3.12 -3.08
N ILE A 17 -20.44 2.47 -2.54
CA ILE A 17 -21.66 3.15 -2.08
C ILE A 17 -21.37 4.09 -0.90
N PRO A 18 -20.82 3.63 0.25
CA PRO A 18 -20.51 4.52 1.36
C PRO A 18 -19.44 5.56 0.98
N VAL A 19 -18.53 5.24 0.06
CA VAL A 19 -17.55 6.21 -0.48
C VAL A 19 -18.28 7.36 -1.17
N LEU A 20 -19.22 7.08 -2.07
CA LEU A 20 -19.99 8.14 -2.73
C LEU A 20 -20.82 8.95 -1.73
N ILE A 21 -21.42 8.32 -0.73
CA ILE A 21 -22.18 9.03 0.32
C ILE A 21 -21.26 10.01 1.05
N VAL A 22 -20.08 9.57 1.50
CA VAL A 22 -19.10 10.41 2.19
C VAL A 22 -18.62 11.55 1.28
N CYS A 23 -18.31 11.25 0.02
CA CYS A 23 -17.85 12.26 -0.93
C CYS A 23 -18.92 13.31 -1.23
N VAL A 24 -20.18 12.91 -1.39
CA VAL A 24 -21.31 13.82 -1.59
C VAL A 24 -21.52 14.68 -0.36
N ILE A 25 -21.56 14.10 0.85
CA ILE A 25 -21.72 14.88 2.08
C ILE A 25 -20.60 15.91 2.23
N GLN A 26 -19.35 15.53 1.97
CA GLN A 26 -18.22 16.45 2.10
C GLN A 26 -18.24 17.56 1.04
N LYS A 27 -18.59 17.25 -0.22
CA LYS A 27 -18.71 18.26 -1.27
C LYS A 27 -19.91 19.18 -1.10
N SER A 28 -21.01 18.67 -0.55
CA SER A 28 -22.23 19.44 -0.29
C SER A 28 -22.24 20.07 1.10
N ALA A 29 -21.21 19.86 1.93
CA ALA A 29 -21.17 20.33 3.31
C ALA A 29 -21.34 21.85 3.40
N ASP A 30 -20.76 22.59 2.47
CA ASP A 30 -20.84 24.06 2.42
C ASP A 30 -22.29 24.55 2.20
N SER A 31 -23.09 23.75 1.50
CA SER A 31 -24.51 24.06 1.21
C SER A 31 -25.45 23.51 2.27
N ILE A 32 -25.16 22.32 2.84
CA ILE A 32 -26.03 21.63 3.80
C ILE A 32 -25.79 22.13 5.23
N PHE A 33 -24.55 22.47 5.57
CA PHE A 33 -24.13 22.87 6.91
C PHE A 33 -23.24 24.12 6.86
N PRO A 34 -23.79 25.30 6.50
CA PRO A 34 -23.01 26.54 6.39
C PRO A 34 -22.33 26.93 7.71
N SER A 35 -22.84 26.47 8.87
CA SER A 35 -22.18 26.64 10.16
C SER A 35 -20.83 25.92 10.28
N ILE A 36 -20.59 24.85 9.51
CA ILE A 36 -19.29 24.14 9.50
C ILE A 36 -18.18 25.03 8.94
N LEU A 37 -18.50 25.90 7.96
CA LEU A 37 -17.55 26.86 7.40
C LEU A 37 -17.03 27.86 8.43
N SER A 38 -17.80 28.13 9.48
CA SER A 38 -17.38 29.01 10.57
C SER A 38 -16.37 28.35 11.54
N LEU A 39 -16.19 27.04 11.45
CA LEU A 39 -15.23 26.29 12.27
C LEU A 39 -13.82 26.38 11.68
N SER A 40 -12.80 26.18 12.52
CA SER A 40 -11.41 26.11 12.04
C SER A 40 -11.24 24.98 11.01
N ILE A 41 -10.35 25.17 10.03
CA ILE A 41 -10.06 24.18 8.98
C ILE A 41 -9.73 22.79 9.60
N GLY A 42 -8.98 22.77 10.70
CA GLY A 42 -8.64 21.53 11.40
C GLY A 42 -9.86 20.83 12.03
N THR A 43 -10.82 21.60 12.54
CA THR A 43 -12.09 21.07 13.09
C THR A 43 -12.96 20.50 11.98
N GLN A 44 -13.09 21.21 10.85
CA GLN A 44 -13.84 20.74 9.68
C GLN A 44 -13.25 19.40 9.19
N TYR A 45 -11.93 19.33 9.06
CA TYR A 45 -11.23 18.12 8.66
C TYR A 45 -11.50 16.93 9.60
N ALA A 46 -11.45 17.15 10.92
CA ALA A 46 -11.71 16.09 11.91
C ALA A 46 -13.14 15.54 11.82
N ILE A 47 -14.14 16.41 11.57
CA ILE A 47 -15.54 16.01 11.42
C ILE A 47 -15.72 15.12 10.18
N PHE A 48 -15.16 15.53 9.04
CA PHE A 48 -15.27 14.72 7.81
C PHE A 48 -14.54 13.38 7.94
N LEU A 49 -13.37 13.35 8.59
CA LEU A 49 -12.65 12.12 8.85
C LEU A 49 -13.46 11.17 9.77
N ALA A 50 -14.10 11.70 10.80
CA ALA A 50 -14.97 10.92 11.69
C ALA A 50 -16.17 10.36 10.94
N LEU A 51 -16.83 11.17 10.10
CA LEU A 51 -17.96 10.72 9.26
C LEU A 51 -17.54 9.63 8.27
N ALA A 52 -16.41 9.82 7.59
CA ALA A 52 -15.87 8.85 6.65
C ALA A 52 -15.56 7.52 7.35
N THR A 53 -14.93 7.59 8.52
CA THR A 53 -14.60 6.39 9.31
C THR A 53 -15.87 5.72 9.85
N LEU A 54 -16.86 6.48 10.30
CA LEU A 54 -18.14 5.92 10.74
C LEU A 54 -18.83 5.16 9.61
N GLY A 55 -18.93 5.77 8.42
CA GLY A 55 -19.47 5.11 7.23
C GLY A 55 -18.70 3.84 6.85
N MET A 56 -17.37 3.88 6.98
CA MET A 56 -16.49 2.74 6.75
C MET A 56 -16.73 1.60 7.74
N VAL A 57 -16.88 1.88 9.03
CA VAL A 57 -16.98 0.86 10.07
C VAL A 57 -18.37 0.20 10.08
N ILE A 58 -19.44 0.97 9.88
CA ILE A 58 -20.81 0.45 9.97
C ILE A 58 -21.24 -0.30 8.70
N TRP A 59 -20.56 -0.11 7.57
CA TRP A 59 -21.02 -0.62 6.28
C TRP A 59 -21.06 -2.14 6.20
N GLU A 60 -20.13 -2.86 6.85
CA GLU A 60 -20.20 -4.31 7.00
C GLU A 60 -21.52 -4.76 7.66
N ALA A 61 -21.95 -4.08 8.73
CA ALA A 61 -23.18 -4.41 9.44
C ALA A 61 -24.42 -4.11 8.60
N VAL A 62 -24.40 -3.05 7.79
CA VAL A 62 -25.47 -2.71 6.83
C VAL A 62 -25.64 -3.83 5.80
N ILE A 63 -24.56 -4.31 5.21
CA ILE A 63 -24.60 -5.40 4.21
C ILE A 63 -25.04 -6.73 4.84
N LYS A 64 -24.62 -7.01 6.06
CA LYS A 64 -25.06 -8.18 6.83
C LYS A 64 -26.50 -8.07 7.35
N LYS A 65 -27.11 -6.88 7.31
CA LYS A 65 -28.40 -6.54 7.93
C LYS A 65 -28.41 -6.86 9.44
N ASP A 66 -27.27 -6.74 10.11
CA ASP A 66 -27.15 -6.96 11.55
C ASP A 66 -27.32 -5.65 12.31
N VAL A 67 -28.53 -5.41 12.80
CA VAL A 67 -28.90 -4.19 13.52
C VAL A 67 -28.14 -4.04 14.84
N LYS A 68 -27.81 -5.16 15.50
CA LYS A 68 -27.05 -5.15 16.75
C LYS A 68 -25.62 -4.73 16.48
N GLN A 69 -24.96 -5.36 15.50
CA GLN A 69 -23.60 -5.01 15.11
C GLN A 69 -23.52 -3.55 14.63
N PHE A 70 -24.51 -3.10 13.85
CA PHE A 70 -24.63 -1.71 13.40
C PHE A 70 -24.69 -0.74 14.59
N GLY A 71 -25.62 -0.98 15.53
CA GLY A 71 -25.82 -0.09 16.68
C GLY A 71 -24.59 0.02 17.57
N VAL A 72 -23.93 -1.12 17.88
CA VAL A 72 -22.72 -1.13 18.72
C VAL A 72 -21.56 -0.43 18.02
N LEU A 73 -21.31 -0.72 16.74
CA LEU A 73 -20.22 -0.10 15.99
C LEU A 73 -20.43 1.40 15.78
N ALA A 74 -21.67 1.83 15.51
CA ALA A 74 -22.00 3.24 15.40
C ALA A 74 -21.78 3.98 16.72
N PHE A 75 -22.24 3.40 17.83
CA PHE A 75 -22.06 3.97 19.17
C PHE A 75 -20.58 4.06 19.55
N VAL A 76 -19.82 2.98 19.40
CA VAL A 76 -18.39 2.95 19.71
C VAL A 76 -17.61 3.92 18.82
N GLY A 77 -17.92 3.98 17.52
CA GLY A 77 -17.31 4.92 16.60
C GLY A 77 -17.54 6.37 17.02
N LEU A 78 -18.81 6.75 17.25
CA LEU A 78 -19.15 8.11 17.69
C LEU A 78 -18.53 8.47 19.04
N LEU A 79 -18.53 7.55 20.01
CA LEU A 79 -17.94 7.78 21.32
C LEU A 79 -16.42 7.91 21.25
N ALA A 80 -15.75 7.05 20.48
CA ALA A 80 -14.30 7.11 20.30
C ALA A 80 -13.87 8.42 19.61
N PHE A 81 -14.56 8.83 18.54
CA PHE A 81 -14.29 10.11 17.88
C PHE A 81 -14.64 11.32 18.75
N GLY A 82 -15.74 11.26 19.50
CA GLY A 82 -16.13 12.31 20.45
C GLY A 82 -15.09 12.51 21.54
N LEU A 83 -14.63 11.42 22.17
CA LEU A 83 -13.54 11.45 23.14
C LEU A 83 -12.24 11.96 22.51
N GLN A 84 -11.93 11.53 21.28
CA GLN A 84 -10.76 12.03 20.57
C GLN A 84 -10.81 13.54 20.38
N PHE A 85 -11.96 14.06 19.95
CA PHE A 85 -12.16 15.49 19.75
C PHE A 85 -11.99 16.28 21.04
N VAL A 86 -12.67 15.87 22.12
CA VAL A 86 -12.58 16.53 23.44
C VAL A 86 -11.14 16.53 23.96
N LEU A 87 -10.45 15.39 23.87
CA LEU A 87 -9.08 15.27 24.32
C LEU A 87 -8.14 16.17 23.51
N ASN A 88 -8.31 16.23 22.19
CA ASN A 88 -7.48 17.08 21.32
C ASN A 88 -7.66 18.57 21.63
N GLU A 89 -8.90 19.04 21.85
CA GLU A 89 -9.17 20.44 22.18
C GLU A 89 -8.67 20.80 23.59
N PHE A 90 -8.85 19.91 24.57
CA PHE A 90 -8.29 20.10 25.92
C PHE A 90 -6.76 20.22 25.90
N LEU A 91 -6.10 19.44 25.06
CA LEU A 91 -4.63 19.45 24.96
C LEU A 91 -4.11 20.65 24.18
N LYS A 92 -4.81 21.08 23.11
CA LYS A 92 -4.50 22.34 22.42
C LYS A 92 -4.51 23.53 23.36
N ALA A 93 -5.47 23.57 24.29
CA ALA A 93 -5.59 24.66 25.26
C ALA A 93 -4.44 24.69 26.29
N ASN A 94 -3.80 23.55 26.56
CA ASN A 94 -2.90 23.38 27.71
C ASN A 94 -1.44 23.06 27.36
N ASN A 95 -1.10 22.81 26.08
CA ASN A 95 0.25 22.37 25.68
C ASN A 95 0.84 23.17 24.50
N SER A 96 2.17 23.12 24.38
CA SER A 96 2.89 23.60 23.19
C SER A 96 2.52 22.81 21.93
N GLN A 97 2.57 23.47 20.78
CA GLN A 97 2.13 22.95 19.46
C GLN A 97 2.75 21.60 19.08
N GLN A 98 3.96 21.28 19.57
CA GLN A 98 4.67 20.01 19.31
C GLN A 98 4.08 18.82 20.10
N ASN A 99 3.60 18.99 21.33
CA ASN A 99 2.96 17.91 22.09
C ASN A 99 1.58 17.56 21.50
N THR A 100 0.92 18.54 20.88
CA THR A 100 -0.44 18.41 20.33
C THR A 100 -0.50 17.48 19.11
N SER A 101 0.49 17.51 18.21
CA SER A 101 0.51 16.66 17.01
C SER A 101 0.71 15.18 17.35
N LEU A 102 1.51 14.88 18.37
CA LEU A 102 1.76 13.53 18.85
C LEU A 102 0.55 12.88 19.51
N ILE A 103 -0.10 13.63 20.39
CA ILE A 103 -1.27 13.10 21.08
C ILE A 103 -2.37 12.86 20.06
N TYR A 104 -2.48 13.71 19.03
CA TYR A 104 -3.36 13.43 17.90
C TYR A 104 -3.07 12.08 17.20
N TYR A 105 -1.79 11.72 17.01
CA TYR A 105 -1.41 10.42 16.43
C TYR A 105 -1.76 9.24 17.34
N PHE A 106 -1.39 9.28 18.61
CA PHE A 106 -1.73 8.24 19.58
C PHE A 106 -3.23 8.07 19.76
N ASN A 107 -3.96 9.18 19.86
CA ASN A 107 -5.40 9.20 20.01
C ASN A 107 -6.09 8.62 18.77
N SER A 108 -5.61 8.97 17.56
CA SER A 108 -6.11 8.35 16.32
C SER A 108 -5.86 6.83 16.26
N PHE A 109 -4.70 6.37 16.71
CA PHE A 109 -4.40 4.94 16.78
C PHE A 109 -5.31 4.23 17.78
N ALA A 110 -5.49 4.80 18.97
CA ALA A 110 -6.35 4.26 20.01
C ALA A 110 -7.82 4.16 19.55
N VAL A 111 -8.34 5.20 18.89
CA VAL A 111 -9.70 5.17 18.31
C VAL A 111 -9.86 4.03 17.31
N LEU A 112 -8.94 3.90 16.36
CA LEU A 112 -8.97 2.82 15.36
C LEU A 112 -8.85 1.45 16.01
N LEU A 113 -7.96 1.29 17.00
CA LEU A 113 -7.76 0.04 17.72
C LEU A 113 -9.04 -0.38 18.44
N VAL A 114 -9.70 0.53 19.17
CA VAL A 114 -10.96 0.25 19.87
C VAL A 114 -12.07 -0.17 18.90
N ILE A 115 -12.17 0.52 17.76
CA ILE A 115 -13.12 0.19 16.70
C ILE A 115 -12.86 -1.22 16.15
N ILE A 116 -11.62 -1.55 15.82
CA ILE A 116 -11.24 -2.85 15.23
C ILE A 116 -11.41 -3.99 16.25
N ILE A 117 -11.02 -3.79 17.52
CA ILE A 117 -11.26 -4.77 18.60
C ILE A 117 -12.75 -5.04 18.73
N THR A 118 -13.57 -3.99 18.73
CA THR A 118 -15.03 -4.11 18.82
C THR A 118 -15.57 -4.91 17.63
N ARG A 119 -15.08 -4.64 16.41
CA ARG A 119 -15.48 -5.38 15.21
C ARG A 119 -15.10 -6.87 15.29
N PHE A 120 -13.89 -7.21 15.75
CA PHE A 120 -13.49 -8.62 15.90
C PHE A 120 -14.22 -9.33 17.02
N TYR A 121 -14.52 -8.63 18.12
CA TYR A 121 -15.35 -9.14 19.20
C TYR A 121 -16.77 -9.48 18.72
N LEU A 122 -17.41 -8.56 17.98
CA LEU A 122 -18.76 -8.77 17.45
C LEU A 122 -18.83 -9.91 16.41
N ASN A 123 -17.73 -10.17 15.70
CA ASN A 123 -17.61 -11.30 14.77
C ASN A 123 -17.13 -12.61 15.43
N GLY A 124 -17.04 -12.67 16.76
CA GLY A 124 -16.74 -13.90 17.50
C GLY A 124 -15.33 -14.43 17.31
N MET A 125 -14.32 -13.57 17.05
CA MET A 125 -12.94 -14.03 16.98
C MET A 125 -12.36 -14.36 18.36
N SER A 126 -11.71 -15.52 18.47
CA SER A 126 -10.99 -15.97 19.67
C SER A 126 -9.82 -15.04 19.98
N ASP A 127 -8.88 -14.87 19.05
CA ASP A 127 -7.76 -13.93 19.16
C ASP A 127 -8.08 -12.56 18.55
N LYS A 128 -9.07 -11.88 19.16
CA LYS A 128 -9.50 -10.53 18.76
C LYS A 128 -8.45 -9.45 18.99
N ILE A 129 -7.57 -9.59 19.98
CA ILE A 129 -6.59 -8.56 20.35
C ILE A 129 -5.39 -8.63 19.40
N GLY A 130 -4.81 -9.82 19.17
CA GLY A 130 -3.69 -9.99 18.26
C GLY A 130 -4.04 -9.54 16.83
N ALA A 131 -5.20 -9.98 16.34
CA ALA A 131 -5.73 -9.56 15.05
C ALA A 131 -5.96 -8.04 14.98
N ALA A 132 -6.54 -7.43 16.02
CA ALA A 132 -6.79 -5.99 16.04
C ALA A 132 -5.51 -5.16 16.05
N VAL A 133 -4.51 -5.56 16.83
CA VAL A 133 -3.22 -4.86 16.91
C VAL A 133 -2.51 -4.93 15.57
N LEU A 134 -2.49 -6.09 14.90
CA LEU A 134 -1.88 -6.23 13.58
C LEU A 134 -2.59 -5.35 12.55
N ALA A 135 -3.92 -5.43 12.46
CA ALA A 135 -4.71 -4.65 11.53
C ALA A 135 -4.54 -3.14 11.77
N ALA A 136 -4.61 -2.70 13.04
CA ALA A 136 -4.43 -1.30 13.44
C ALA A 136 -3.01 -0.79 13.12
N ALA A 137 -1.98 -1.63 13.31
CA ALA A 137 -0.60 -1.27 12.97
C ALA A 137 -0.44 -1.03 11.45
N ILE A 138 -0.94 -1.93 10.60
CA ILE A 138 -0.92 -1.73 9.15
C ILE A 138 -1.73 -0.49 8.77
N TYR A 139 -2.87 -0.28 9.42
CA TYR A 139 -3.72 0.89 9.23
C TYR A 139 -3.02 2.22 9.57
N PHE A 140 -2.06 2.16 10.47
CA PHE A 140 -1.40 3.34 11.01
C PHE A 140 -0.43 4.01 10.02
N VAL A 141 0.04 3.26 9.02
CA VAL A 141 0.90 3.76 7.93
C VAL A 141 0.12 4.12 6.66
N ILE A 142 -1.20 3.87 6.65
CA ILE A 142 -2.07 4.28 5.53
C ILE A 142 -2.21 5.81 5.56
N PRO A 143 -2.17 6.48 4.39
CA PRO A 143 -2.33 7.92 4.34
C PRO A 143 -3.75 8.27 4.79
N LYS A 144 -3.84 9.04 5.88
CA LYS A 144 -5.13 9.53 6.40
C LYS A 144 -5.71 10.63 5.51
N THR A 145 -4.85 11.36 4.80
CA THR A 145 -5.21 12.44 3.87
C THR A 145 -4.63 12.15 2.50
N GLY A 146 -5.46 11.69 1.56
CA GLY A 146 -5.45 11.95 0.10
C GLY A 146 -4.17 11.83 -0.74
N SER A 147 -3.00 11.66 -0.17
CA SER A 147 -1.74 11.51 -0.87
C SER A 147 -1.11 10.22 -0.37
N PRO A 148 -1.24 9.13 -1.14
CA PRO A 148 -0.45 7.92 -0.96
C PRO A 148 1.02 8.24 -0.79
N THR A 149 1.50 9.36 -1.31
CA THR A 149 2.90 9.74 -1.30
C THR A 149 3.28 10.79 -0.25
N GLY A 150 2.43 11.03 0.77
CA GLY A 150 2.79 11.91 1.90
C GLY A 150 2.91 13.39 1.52
N GLY A 151 2.24 13.81 0.44
CA GLY A 151 2.24 15.20 0.00
C GLY A 151 3.30 15.53 -1.05
N ILE A 152 3.69 14.59 -1.93
CA ILE A 152 4.40 14.99 -3.16
C ILE A 152 3.54 16.07 -3.83
N PRO A 153 4.06 17.30 -3.97
CA PRO A 153 3.31 18.36 -4.61
C PRO A 153 3.01 17.90 -6.02
N ILE A 154 1.72 17.86 -6.37
CA ILE A 154 1.24 17.59 -7.73
C ILE A 154 1.51 18.85 -8.58
N GLY A 155 2.72 19.41 -8.49
CA GLY A 155 3.17 20.60 -9.21
C GLY A 155 3.30 20.37 -10.71
N TRP A 156 3.17 19.12 -11.16
CA TRP A 156 3.16 18.76 -12.59
C TRP A 156 1.78 18.94 -13.23
N LEU A 157 0.72 19.03 -12.43
CA LEU A 157 -0.61 19.40 -12.91
C LEU A 157 -0.84 20.89 -12.60
N ASN A 158 -0.09 21.76 -13.30
CA ASN A 158 -0.43 23.16 -13.50
C ASN A 158 -1.69 23.29 -14.38
N ALA A 159 -2.75 22.57 -14.04
CA ALA A 159 -4.07 22.88 -14.56
C ALA A 159 -4.46 24.25 -13.98
N SER A 160 -5.14 25.10 -14.73
CA SER A 160 -5.76 26.33 -14.19
C SER A 160 -7.29 26.20 -14.26
N GLY A 161 -7.99 26.82 -13.31
CA GLY A 161 -9.46 26.89 -13.31
C GLY A 161 -10.19 25.58 -13.02
N LEU A 162 -11.28 25.33 -13.75
CA LEU A 162 -12.24 24.23 -13.54
C LEU A 162 -11.59 22.83 -13.60
N TRP A 163 -10.54 22.66 -14.40
CA TRP A 163 -9.82 21.40 -14.52
C TRP A 163 -9.12 20.97 -13.22
N ILE A 164 -8.58 21.92 -12.44
CA ILE A 164 -8.03 21.60 -11.12
C ILE A 164 -9.11 21.03 -10.22
N GLU A 165 -10.29 21.64 -10.20
CA GLU A 165 -11.37 21.23 -9.31
C GLU A 165 -11.93 19.85 -9.68
N VAL A 166 -11.99 19.54 -10.98
CA VAL A 166 -12.33 18.18 -11.46
C VAL A 166 -11.27 17.17 -11.02
N VAL A 167 -9.98 17.47 -11.25
CA VAL A 167 -8.87 16.57 -10.88
C VAL A 167 -8.81 16.35 -9.37
N LYS A 168 -8.91 17.40 -8.56
CA LYS A 168 -8.97 17.31 -7.10
C LYS A 168 -10.15 16.46 -6.64
N SER A 169 -11.33 16.64 -7.25
CA SER A 169 -12.52 15.88 -6.89
C SER A 169 -12.36 14.41 -7.24
N LEU A 170 -11.81 14.09 -8.41
CA LEU A 170 -11.55 12.72 -8.82
C LEU A 170 -10.49 12.06 -7.93
N ALA A 171 -9.39 12.77 -7.64
CA ALA A 171 -8.35 12.29 -6.72
C ALA A 171 -8.92 12.05 -5.32
N PHE A 172 -9.80 12.92 -4.83
CA PHE A 172 -10.48 12.74 -3.55
C PHE A 172 -11.37 11.49 -3.53
N VAL A 173 -12.18 11.26 -4.57
CA VAL A 173 -13.01 10.05 -4.68
C VAL A 173 -12.13 8.79 -4.74
N LEU A 174 -11.09 8.80 -5.57
CA LEU A 174 -10.18 7.65 -5.73
C LEU A 174 -9.42 7.33 -4.44
N THR A 175 -8.98 8.35 -3.72
CA THR A 175 -8.26 8.17 -2.45
C THR A 175 -9.19 7.68 -1.35
N THR A 176 -10.41 8.23 -1.26
CA THR A 176 -11.45 7.74 -0.34
C THR A 176 -11.80 6.29 -0.64
N PHE A 177 -11.97 5.95 -1.92
CA PHE A 177 -12.19 4.57 -2.36
C PHE A 177 -11.02 3.65 -1.98
N GLY A 178 -9.78 4.08 -2.25
CA GLY A 178 -8.57 3.35 -1.87
C GLY A 178 -8.49 3.08 -0.36
N THR A 179 -8.83 4.06 0.47
CA THR A 179 -8.88 3.91 1.93
C THR A 179 -9.95 2.89 2.35
N PHE A 180 -11.17 2.99 1.81
CA PHE A 180 -12.26 2.05 2.13
C PHE A 180 -11.98 0.62 1.69
N ILE A 181 -11.33 0.42 0.55
CA ILE A 181 -10.92 -0.91 0.08
C ILE A 181 -9.81 -1.45 0.96
N SER A 182 -8.76 -0.65 1.21
CA SER A 182 -7.63 -1.05 2.07
C SER A 182 -8.11 -1.45 3.45
N TYR A 183 -8.97 -0.62 4.04
CA TYR A 183 -10.19 -1.02 4.76
C TYR A 183 -10.39 -2.46 5.20
N TYR A 184 -11.42 -2.92 4.53
CA TYR A 184 -11.94 -4.25 4.51
C TYR A 184 -10.92 -5.27 4.05
N SER A 185 -10.09 -4.97 3.04
CA SER A 185 -9.07 -5.92 2.60
C SER A 185 -8.13 -6.30 3.74
N ILE A 186 -7.58 -5.34 4.49
CA ILE A 186 -6.68 -5.62 5.61
C ILE A 186 -7.42 -6.35 6.72
N ILE A 187 -8.60 -5.86 7.13
CA ILE A 187 -9.37 -6.50 8.21
C ILE A 187 -9.76 -7.93 7.86
N PHE A 188 -10.19 -8.19 6.63
CA PHE A 188 -10.60 -9.53 6.19
C PHE A 188 -9.39 -10.45 6.00
N LEU A 189 -8.27 -9.95 5.46
CA LEU A 189 -7.04 -10.74 5.38
C LEU A 189 -6.53 -11.10 6.78
N THR A 190 -6.58 -10.17 7.74
CA THR A 190 -6.22 -10.43 9.13
C THR A 190 -7.22 -11.38 9.83
N GLU A 191 -8.52 -11.20 9.61
CA GLU A 191 -9.54 -12.13 10.13
C GLU A 191 -9.27 -13.56 9.63
N ASN A 192 -9.04 -13.71 8.33
CA ASN A 192 -8.84 -15.01 7.71
C ASN A 192 -7.48 -15.60 8.11
N SER A 193 -6.45 -14.77 8.35
CA SER A 193 -5.13 -15.25 8.77
C SER A 193 -5.10 -15.81 10.19
N PHE A 194 -5.90 -15.25 11.10
CA PHE A 194 -6.03 -15.75 12.47
C PHE A 194 -7.02 -16.92 12.57
N ARG A 195 -7.92 -17.08 11.59
CA ARG A 195 -8.84 -18.22 11.53
C ARG A 195 -8.25 -19.44 10.86
N TRP A 196 -7.38 -19.27 9.85
CA TRP A 196 -6.82 -20.38 9.09
C TRP A 196 -5.29 -20.45 9.28
N PRO A 197 -4.77 -21.48 9.96
CA PRO A 197 -3.34 -21.56 10.29
C PRO A 197 -2.39 -21.48 9.09
N ALA A 198 -2.80 -22.00 7.93
CA ALA A 198 -2.01 -22.00 6.70
C ALA A 198 -2.28 -20.80 5.76
N PHE A 199 -3.06 -19.80 6.20
CA PHE A 199 -3.43 -18.65 5.37
C PHE A 199 -2.22 -17.85 4.90
N PHE A 200 -1.26 -17.59 5.79
CA PHE A 200 -0.08 -16.81 5.44
C PHE A 200 0.78 -17.49 4.37
N ILE A 201 0.91 -18.82 4.46
CA ILE A 201 1.61 -19.64 3.45
C ILE A 201 0.89 -19.51 2.11
N LYS A 202 -0.44 -19.63 2.12
CA LYS A 202 -1.26 -19.44 0.91
C LYS A 202 -1.13 -18.03 0.32
N LEU A 203 -1.16 -16.99 1.16
CA LEU A 203 -1.04 -15.59 0.74
C LEU A 203 0.33 -15.28 0.14
N GLN A 204 1.38 -15.93 0.64
CA GLN A 204 2.74 -15.79 0.13
C GLN A 204 3.00 -16.61 -1.13
N SER A 205 2.19 -17.62 -1.45
CA SER A 205 2.44 -18.45 -2.62
C SER A 205 2.09 -17.75 -3.95
N ARG A 206 2.93 -17.98 -4.95
CA ARG A 206 2.87 -17.50 -6.33
C ARG A 206 2.05 -18.36 -7.27
N ILE A 207 1.75 -19.60 -6.89
CA ILE A 207 1.05 -20.56 -7.76
C ILE A 207 -0.40 -20.80 -7.32
N GLN A 208 -0.85 -20.14 -6.26
CA GLN A 208 -2.22 -20.26 -5.79
C GLN A 208 -3.21 -19.65 -6.78
N THR A 209 -4.41 -20.20 -6.83
CA THR A 209 -5.51 -19.65 -7.62
C THR A 209 -6.07 -18.41 -6.93
N ILE A 210 -6.18 -17.30 -7.65
CA ILE A 210 -6.81 -16.07 -7.15
C ILE A 210 -7.81 -15.54 -8.18
N SER A 211 -9.05 -15.30 -7.75
CA SER A 211 -10.07 -14.75 -8.66
C SER A 211 -9.81 -13.28 -8.96
N GLY A 212 -10.32 -12.78 -10.09
CA GLY A 212 -10.05 -11.41 -10.55
C GLY A 212 -10.41 -10.33 -9.53
N TRP A 213 -11.56 -10.46 -8.85
CA TRP A 213 -11.98 -9.50 -7.83
C TRP A 213 -11.13 -9.54 -6.57
N GLU A 214 -10.71 -10.72 -6.13
CA GLU A 214 -9.83 -10.86 -4.96
C GLU A 214 -8.46 -10.26 -5.24
N TYR A 215 -7.92 -10.58 -6.41
CA TYR A 215 -6.70 -9.98 -6.92
C TYR A 215 -6.79 -8.46 -6.90
N PHE A 216 -7.86 -7.88 -7.45
CA PHE A 216 -8.03 -6.43 -7.51
C PHE A 216 -8.06 -5.78 -6.12
N PHE A 217 -8.83 -6.33 -5.16
CA PHE A 217 -8.93 -5.75 -3.82
C PHE A 217 -7.66 -5.92 -2.99
N ILE A 218 -6.96 -7.05 -3.12
CA ILE A 218 -5.68 -7.29 -2.44
C ILE A 218 -4.61 -6.40 -3.06
N PHE A 219 -4.52 -6.34 -4.38
CA PHE A 219 -3.59 -5.49 -5.12
C PHE A 219 -3.75 -4.01 -4.72
N LEU A 220 -5.00 -3.50 -4.72
CA LEU A 220 -5.26 -2.11 -4.34
C LEU A 220 -4.84 -1.83 -2.90
N ALA A 221 -5.13 -2.73 -1.96
CA ALA A 221 -4.73 -2.58 -0.57
C ALA A 221 -3.20 -2.59 -0.41
N ILE A 222 -2.51 -3.54 -1.05
CA ILE A 222 -1.04 -3.61 -1.05
C ILE A 222 -0.45 -2.33 -1.61
N TRP A 223 -0.92 -1.87 -2.77
CA TRP A 223 -0.40 -0.68 -3.42
C TRP A 223 -0.64 0.58 -2.57
N PHE A 224 -1.81 0.72 -1.98
CA PHE A 224 -2.16 1.89 -1.17
C PHE A 224 -1.35 1.96 0.13
N VAL A 225 -1.17 0.82 0.82
CA VAL A 225 -0.32 0.74 2.02
C VAL A 225 1.15 0.92 1.66
N TYR A 226 1.62 0.34 0.55
CA TYR A 226 3.00 0.46 0.07
C TYR A 226 3.34 1.92 -0.21
N MET A 227 2.52 2.60 -1.02
CA MET A 227 2.70 4.02 -1.29
C MET A 227 2.60 4.82 0.01
N GLY A 228 1.56 4.59 0.83
CA GLY A 228 1.37 5.30 2.10
C GLY A 228 2.57 5.23 3.04
N SER A 229 3.20 4.06 3.10
CA SER A 229 4.42 3.85 3.87
C SER A 229 5.59 4.69 3.34
N ILE A 230 5.74 4.83 2.01
CA ILE A 230 6.73 5.73 1.39
C ILE A 230 6.47 7.19 1.75
N GLY A 231 5.19 7.61 1.69
CA GLY A 231 4.80 8.96 2.07
C GLY A 231 5.12 9.26 3.53
N GLU A 232 4.81 8.31 4.41
CA GLU A 232 5.11 8.42 5.83
C GLU A 232 6.62 8.45 6.11
N LEU A 233 7.41 7.59 5.45
CA LEU A 233 8.88 7.61 5.57
C LEU A 233 9.46 8.95 5.14
N THR A 234 8.96 9.51 4.02
CA THR A 234 9.42 10.80 3.51
C THR A 234 9.13 11.91 4.52
N TYR A 235 7.90 11.94 5.06
CA TYR A 235 7.48 12.91 6.07
C TYR A 235 8.30 12.79 7.37
N LEU A 236 8.46 11.58 7.91
CA LEU A 236 9.20 11.36 9.16
C LEU A 236 10.70 11.67 9.01
N MET A 237 11.31 11.30 7.87
CA MET A 237 12.71 11.62 7.61
C MET A 237 12.94 13.13 7.54
N ALA A 238 12.08 13.88 6.83
CA ALA A 238 12.18 15.35 6.79
C ALA A 238 12.14 15.95 8.20
N ASN A 239 11.15 15.56 9.01
CA ASN A 239 11.03 16.05 10.40
C ASN A 239 12.20 15.64 11.30
N PHE A 240 12.81 14.47 11.07
CA PHE A 240 13.94 13.99 11.87
C PHE A 240 15.23 14.77 11.58
N PHE A 241 15.47 15.14 10.31
CA PHE A 241 16.68 15.86 9.89
C PHE A 241 16.56 17.39 10.02
N GLU A 242 15.36 17.96 10.13
CA GLU A 242 15.13 19.40 10.30
C GLU A 242 15.40 19.95 11.73
N GLY A 243 15.94 19.13 12.64
CA GLY A 243 16.88 19.65 13.65
C GLY A 243 16.32 20.27 14.93
N THR A 244 15.15 19.84 15.42
CA THR A 244 14.74 20.16 16.81
C THR A 244 14.88 18.94 17.72
N VAL A 245 15.41 19.15 18.94
CA VAL A 245 15.48 18.09 19.95
C VAL A 245 14.06 17.78 20.40
N LEU A 246 13.54 16.65 19.94
CA LEU A 246 12.22 16.17 20.31
C LEU A 246 12.28 15.45 21.67
N PRO A 247 11.23 15.55 22.52
CA PRO A 247 11.16 14.78 23.76
C PRO A 247 11.28 13.27 23.49
N PHE A 248 11.86 12.52 24.43
CA PHE A 248 12.18 11.09 24.25
C PHE A 248 10.99 10.25 23.76
N VAL A 249 9.79 10.46 24.33
CA VAL A 249 8.57 9.74 23.95
C VAL A 249 8.20 9.98 22.49
N VAL A 250 8.47 11.19 21.97
CA VAL A 250 8.24 11.57 20.57
C VAL A 250 9.20 10.85 19.66
N THR A 251 10.48 10.88 20.02
CA THR A 251 11.54 10.23 19.25
C THR A 251 11.31 8.72 19.17
N ALA A 252 10.97 8.08 20.30
CA ALA A 252 10.64 6.66 20.32
C ALA A 252 9.43 6.32 19.42
N PHE A 253 8.40 7.16 19.43
CA PHE A 253 7.22 6.98 18.58
C PHE A 253 7.52 7.15 17.09
N ILE A 254 8.29 8.17 16.72
CA ILE A 254 8.73 8.39 15.33
C ILE A 254 9.56 7.20 14.85
N ILE A 255 10.48 6.70 15.67
CA ILE A 255 11.29 5.52 15.36
C ILE A 255 10.38 4.30 15.14
N PHE A 256 9.41 4.06 16.03
CA PHE A 256 8.46 2.96 15.87
C PHE A 256 7.70 3.05 14.53
N LYS A 257 7.17 4.23 14.21
CA LYS A 257 6.40 4.45 12.97
C LYS A 257 7.27 4.31 11.72
N LEU A 258 8.52 4.78 11.78
CA LEU A 258 9.51 4.63 10.71
C LEU A 258 9.83 3.15 10.48
N LEU A 259 10.13 2.39 11.54
CA LEU A 259 10.40 0.96 11.45
C LEU A 259 9.21 0.18 10.88
N LEU A 260 7.99 0.55 11.29
CA LEU A 260 6.77 -0.05 10.77
C LEU A 260 6.56 0.26 9.29
N ALA A 261 6.78 1.50 8.86
CA ALA A 261 6.67 1.88 7.46
C ALA A 261 7.75 1.18 6.60
N VAL A 262 8.98 1.05 7.09
CA VAL A 262 10.01 0.22 6.45
C VAL A 262 9.53 -1.22 6.34
N LEU A 263 9.07 -1.84 7.42
CA LEU A 263 8.58 -3.22 7.42
C LEU A 263 7.46 -3.43 6.38
N CYS A 264 6.52 -2.48 6.28
CA CYS A 264 5.45 -2.51 5.29
C CYS A 264 6.00 -2.40 3.85
N VAL A 265 6.91 -1.47 3.57
CA VAL A 265 7.54 -1.35 2.23
C VAL A 265 8.23 -2.65 1.83
N TYR A 266 9.00 -3.25 2.73
CA TYR A 266 9.74 -4.49 2.45
C TYR A 266 8.80 -5.68 2.22
N SER A 267 7.84 -5.87 3.12
CA SER A 267 6.92 -7.02 3.08
C SER A 267 5.97 -6.94 1.89
N LEU A 268 5.44 -5.75 1.59
CA LEU A 268 4.43 -5.55 0.56
C LEU A 268 4.98 -5.62 -0.86
N ALA A 269 6.26 -5.26 -1.09
CA ALA A 269 6.86 -5.40 -2.42
C ALA A 269 6.96 -6.87 -2.84
N GLY A 270 7.38 -7.75 -1.91
CA GLY A 270 7.41 -9.20 -2.14
C GLY A 270 6.00 -9.78 -2.31
N LEU A 271 5.07 -9.37 -1.46
CA LEU A 271 3.68 -9.81 -1.56
C LEU A 271 3.01 -9.35 -2.87
N LEU A 272 3.28 -8.14 -3.33
CA LEU A 272 2.79 -7.61 -4.60
C LEU A 272 3.21 -8.50 -5.77
N ARG A 273 4.49 -8.88 -5.81
CA ARG A 273 5.02 -9.85 -6.80
C ARG A 273 4.20 -11.13 -6.76
N ASN A 274 3.98 -11.67 -5.56
CA ASN A 274 3.35 -12.97 -5.40
C ASN A 274 1.87 -12.96 -5.84
N ILE A 275 1.12 -11.91 -5.49
CA ILE A 275 -0.29 -11.73 -5.87
C ILE A 275 -0.45 -11.49 -7.38
N VAL A 276 0.41 -10.67 -8.00
CA VAL A 276 0.37 -10.41 -9.45
C VAL A 276 0.71 -11.69 -10.23
N THR A 277 1.76 -12.41 -9.83
CA THR A 277 2.15 -13.68 -10.45
C THR A 277 1.05 -14.74 -10.29
N SER A 278 0.51 -14.90 -9.08
CA SER A 278 -0.61 -15.81 -8.78
C SER A 278 -1.81 -15.55 -9.69
N ARG A 279 -2.17 -14.29 -9.90
CA ARG A 279 -3.26 -13.96 -10.82
C ARG A 279 -2.90 -14.25 -12.28
N ALA A 280 -1.70 -13.89 -12.71
CA ALA A 280 -1.25 -14.12 -14.08
C ALA A 280 -1.16 -15.61 -14.45
N VAL A 281 -0.82 -16.48 -13.50
CA VAL A 281 -0.85 -17.93 -13.72
C VAL A 281 -2.28 -18.50 -13.69
N THR A 282 -3.16 -17.95 -12.85
CA THR A 282 -4.57 -18.36 -12.75
C THR A 282 -5.35 -18.16 -14.06
N THR A 283 -4.97 -17.17 -14.87
CA THR A 283 -5.59 -16.94 -16.20
C THR A 283 -5.05 -17.88 -17.27
N GLY A 284 -4.03 -18.70 -16.94
CA GLY A 284 -3.30 -19.57 -17.86
C GLY A 284 -2.69 -18.83 -19.06
N GLU A 285 -2.40 -17.54 -18.91
CA GLU A 285 -1.80 -16.67 -19.92
C GLU A 285 -0.66 -15.87 -19.30
N TYR A 286 0.23 -16.58 -18.61
CA TYR A 286 1.37 -15.94 -17.98
C TYR A 286 2.22 -15.24 -19.04
N ASN A 287 2.29 -13.92 -18.95
CA ASN A 287 3.03 -13.08 -19.87
C ASN A 287 3.99 -12.17 -19.09
N PRO A 288 5.31 -12.29 -19.28
CA PRO A 288 6.29 -11.45 -18.59
C PRO A 288 6.11 -9.95 -18.79
N TRP A 289 5.56 -9.53 -19.95
CA TRP A 289 5.25 -8.12 -20.20
C TRP A 289 4.12 -7.61 -19.32
N LEU A 290 3.15 -8.46 -19.01
CA LEU A 290 2.08 -8.14 -18.09
C LEU A 290 2.64 -7.89 -16.70
N ILE A 291 3.62 -8.70 -16.27
CA ILE A 291 4.35 -8.46 -15.01
C ILE A 291 5.06 -7.11 -15.07
N VAL A 292 5.87 -6.83 -16.11
CA VAL A 292 6.58 -5.54 -16.27
C VAL A 292 5.63 -4.34 -16.12
N MET A 293 4.46 -4.39 -16.77
CA MET A 293 3.50 -3.28 -16.72
C MET A 293 2.97 -2.99 -15.31
N HIS A 294 2.87 -3.98 -14.41
CA HIS A 294 2.45 -3.76 -13.02
C HIS A 294 3.46 -2.95 -12.20
N TYR A 295 4.72 -2.90 -12.63
CA TYR A 295 5.79 -2.18 -11.93
C TYR A 295 6.06 -0.80 -12.51
N ILE A 296 5.40 -0.41 -13.60
CA ILE A 296 5.50 0.93 -14.18
C ILE A 296 4.29 1.76 -13.72
N PRO A 297 4.51 2.86 -12.97
CA PRO A 297 3.43 3.76 -12.56
C PRO A 297 2.56 4.20 -13.75
N VAL A 298 1.26 4.42 -13.52
CA VAL A 298 0.24 4.73 -14.54
C VAL A 298 -0.09 3.55 -15.47
N ILE A 299 0.90 2.92 -16.11
CA ILE A 299 0.69 1.75 -17.00
C ILE A 299 0.11 0.56 -16.23
N ASN A 300 0.46 0.45 -14.95
CA ASN A 300 -0.07 -0.52 -14.02
C ASN A 300 -1.61 -0.63 -14.04
N ILE A 301 -2.33 0.48 -14.24
CA ILE A 301 -3.80 0.47 -14.30
C ILE A 301 -4.32 -0.45 -15.42
N ALA A 302 -3.70 -0.41 -16.60
CA ALA A 302 -4.11 -1.26 -17.73
C ALA A 302 -3.83 -2.74 -17.44
N ALA A 303 -2.71 -3.04 -16.78
CA ALA A 303 -2.32 -4.40 -16.41
C ALA A 303 -3.30 -5.01 -15.39
N VAL A 304 -3.68 -4.22 -14.38
CA VAL A 304 -4.66 -4.59 -13.34
C VAL A 304 -6.03 -4.83 -13.95
N ILE A 305 -6.50 -3.94 -14.83
CA ILE A 305 -7.80 -4.07 -15.51
C ILE A 305 -7.82 -5.35 -16.36
N LYS A 306 -6.76 -5.61 -17.12
CA LYS A 306 -6.66 -6.84 -17.92
C LYS A 306 -6.77 -8.09 -17.04
N LEU A 307 -6.03 -8.15 -15.94
CA LEU A 307 -6.06 -9.31 -15.04
C LEU A 307 -7.38 -9.44 -14.26
N LEU A 308 -8.04 -8.33 -13.93
CA LEU A 308 -9.35 -8.33 -13.27
C LEU A 308 -10.42 -9.02 -14.14
N PHE A 309 -10.45 -8.72 -15.43
CA PHE A 309 -11.49 -9.20 -16.35
C PHE A 309 -11.11 -10.47 -17.12
N ALA A 310 -9.88 -10.96 -16.99
CA ALA A 310 -9.48 -12.23 -17.58
C ALA A 310 -10.23 -13.40 -16.93
N ASP A 311 -10.58 -14.41 -17.73
CA ASP A 311 -11.27 -15.61 -17.24
C ASP A 311 -10.29 -16.54 -16.49
N ASP A 312 -10.82 -17.23 -15.49
CA ASP A 312 -10.08 -18.21 -14.71
C ASP A 312 -9.96 -19.52 -15.51
N LYS A 313 -8.72 -20.03 -15.68
CA LYS A 313 -8.50 -21.34 -16.28
C LYS A 313 -8.32 -22.36 -15.16
N PRO A 314 -9.17 -23.41 -15.07
CA PRO A 314 -9.01 -24.43 -14.05
C PRO A 314 -7.72 -25.21 -14.33
N ALA A 315 -6.75 -25.08 -13.45
CA ALA A 315 -5.47 -25.78 -13.52
C ALA A 315 -5.00 -26.17 -12.12
N ILE A 316 -4.26 -27.28 -12.02
CA ILE A 316 -3.66 -27.72 -10.76
C ILE A 316 -2.41 -26.90 -10.45
N ALA A 317 -2.01 -26.84 -9.16
CA ALA A 317 -0.84 -26.07 -8.74
C ALA A 317 0.45 -26.46 -9.50
N GLU A 318 0.59 -27.73 -9.86
CA GLU A 318 1.72 -28.26 -10.64
C GLU A 318 1.73 -27.70 -12.09
N GLU A 319 0.56 -27.52 -12.70
CA GLU A 319 0.42 -26.89 -14.03
C GLU A 319 0.72 -25.39 -13.96
N HIS A 320 0.29 -24.71 -12.90
CA HIS A 320 0.66 -23.31 -12.67
C HIS A 320 2.17 -23.13 -12.49
N ALA A 321 2.82 -24.05 -11.77
CA ALA A 321 4.26 -24.06 -11.58
C ALA A 321 5.00 -24.27 -12.91
N ALA A 322 4.53 -25.20 -13.75
CA ALA A 322 5.09 -25.42 -15.10
C ALA A 322 4.93 -24.18 -15.98
N LEU A 323 3.71 -23.64 -16.08
CA LEU A 323 3.42 -22.41 -16.83
C LEU A 323 4.33 -21.25 -16.41
N TYR A 324 4.53 -21.09 -15.10
CA TYR A 324 5.41 -20.08 -14.53
C TYR A 324 6.87 -20.30 -14.94
N LEU A 325 7.41 -21.50 -14.75
CA LEU A 325 8.83 -21.78 -14.96
C LEU A 325 9.21 -21.79 -16.46
N GLU A 326 8.32 -22.28 -17.31
CA GLU A 326 8.58 -22.48 -18.74
C GLU A 326 8.33 -21.24 -19.61
N ALA A 327 7.71 -20.20 -19.05
CA ALA A 327 7.39 -18.99 -19.81
C ALA A 327 8.63 -18.30 -20.41
N ASP A 328 8.54 -17.99 -21.71
CA ASP A 328 9.59 -17.27 -22.43
C ASP A 328 9.70 -15.82 -21.96
N ARG A 329 10.80 -15.51 -21.27
CA ARG A 329 11.13 -14.18 -20.73
C ARG A 329 12.13 -13.43 -21.60
N HIS A 330 12.61 -14.01 -22.71
CA HIS A 330 13.78 -13.52 -23.43
C HIS A 330 13.61 -12.08 -23.94
N ALA A 331 12.47 -11.78 -24.56
CA ALA A 331 12.17 -10.45 -25.09
C ALA A 331 12.08 -9.38 -23.99
N ALA A 332 11.35 -9.68 -22.90
CA ALA A 332 11.23 -8.77 -21.76
C ALA A 332 12.59 -8.53 -21.10
N GLN A 333 13.40 -9.57 -20.91
CA GLN A 333 14.76 -9.45 -20.39
C GLN A 333 15.65 -8.56 -21.27
N GLN A 334 15.61 -8.74 -22.59
CA GLN A 334 16.36 -7.89 -23.52
C GLN A 334 15.94 -6.43 -23.42
N ALA A 335 14.63 -6.16 -23.40
CA ALA A 335 14.11 -4.81 -23.25
C ALA A 335 14.56 -4.16 -21.94
N MET A 336 14.56 -4.89 -20.82
CA MET A 336 15.03 -4.37 -19.53
C MET A 336 16.54 -4.04 -19.53
N ILE A 337 17.36 -4.86 -20.20
CA ILE A 337 18.80 -4.58 -20.38
C ILE A 337 18.98 -3.31 -21.21
N ILE A 338 18.30 -3.23 -22.38
CA ILE A 338 18.40 -2.08 -23.28
C ILE A 338 17.95 -0.81 -22.56
N ALA A 339 16.79 -0.83 -21.91
CA ALA A 339 16.27 0.31 -21.14
C ALA A 339 17.26 0.75 -20.03
N GLY A 340 17.82 -0.19 -19.27
CA GLY A 340 18.81 0.09 -18.24
C GLY A 340 20.09 0.74 -18.78
N ILE A 341 20.58 0.27 -19.93
CA ILE A 341 21.74 0.86 -20.62
C ILE A 341 21.40 2.24 -21.16
N THR A 342 20.26 2.40 -21.84
CA THR A 342 19.81 3.69 -22.39
C THR A 342 19.68 4.76 -21.31
N VAL A 343 19.05 4.43 -20.17
CA VAL A 343 18.95 5.34 -19.02
C VAL A 343 20.33 5.67 -18.46
N THR A 344 21.25 4.69 -18.40
CA THR A 344 22.62 4.93 -17.91
C THR A 344 23.41 5.85 -18.85
N VAL A 345 23.29 5.66 -20.17
CA VAL A 345 23.90 6.53 -21.19
C VAL A 345 23.32 7.94 -21.11
N TYR A 346 22.01 8.06 -20.93
CA TYR A 346 21.34 9.35 -20.72
C TYR A 346 21.85 10.07 -19.46
N ASN A 347 22.06 9.34 -18.36
CA ASN A 347 22.63 9.92 -17.13
C ASN A 347 24.09 10.37 -17.31
N ILE A 348 24.90 9.63 -18.07
CA ILE A 348 26.26 10.06 -18.44
C ILE A 348 26.19 11.36 -19.25
N TYR A 349 25.31 11.43 -20.26
CA TYR A 349 25.13 12.64 -21.06
C TYR A 349 24.75 13.84 -20.19
N HIS A 350 23.78 13.69 -19.28
CA HIS A 350 23.41 14.75 -18.35
C HIS A 350 24.54 15.17 -17.41
N MET A 351 25.28 14.21 -16.86
CA MET A 351 26.43 14.50 -16.01
C MET A 351 27.50 15.34 -16.74
N LEU A 352 27.66 15.14 -18.05
CA LEU A 352 28.64 15.86 -18.87
C LEU A 352 28.14 17.22 -19.40
N THR A 353 26.82 17.41 -19.52
CA THR A 353 26.23 18.59 -20.17
C THR A 353 25.57 19.56 -19.19
N ALA A 354 25.05 19.08 -18.06
CA ALA A 354 24.48 19.92 -17.02
C ALA A 354 25.56 20.35 -16.01
N PRO A 355 25.59 21.63 -15.59
CA PRO A 355 26.46 22.05 -14.50
C PRO A 355 26.03 21.36 -13.20
N THR A 356 26.77 20.32 -12.82
CA THR A 356 26.45 19.49 -11.65
C THR A 356 26.92 20.09 -10.32
N GLY A 357 27.78 21.11 -10.35
CA GLY A 357 28.40 21.69 -9.15
C GLY A 357 29.38 20.75 -8.44
N LEU A 358 29.65 19.56 -9.00
CA LEU A 358 30.54 18.56 -8.43
C LEU A 358 31.99 18.78 -8.89
N GLY A 359 32.96 18.53 -8.01
CA GLY A 359 34.38 18.56 -8.37
C GLY A 359 34.76 17.43 -9.34
N LEU A 360 35.80 17.65 -10.15
CA LEU A 360 36.32 16.70 -11.14
C LEU A 360 36.52 15.26 -10.60
N PRO A 361 37.02 15.03 -9.37
CA PRO A 361 37.16 13.67 -8.82
C PRO A 361 35.82 12.93 -8.67
N VAL A 362 34.76 13.64 -8.27
CA VAL A 362 33.42 13.06 -8.08
C VAL A 362 32.79 12.72 -9.42
N ILE A 363 32.98 13.58 -10.43
CA ILE A 363 32.54 13.31 -11.81
C ILE A 363 33.25 12.07 -12.37
N GLY A 364 34.56 11.94 -12.15
CA GLY A 364 35.32 10.76 -12.56
C GLY A 364 34.84 9.47 -11.90
N LEU A 365 34.55 9.51 -10.59
CA LEU A 365 33.98 8.38 -9.85
C LEU A 365 32.60 7.99 -10.38
N LEU A 366 31.70 8.97 -10.58
CA LEU A 366 30.36 8.72 -11.14
C LEU A 366 30.44 8.14 -12.55
N GLY A 367 31.34 8.64 -13.39
CA GLY A 367 31.62 8.09 -14.72
C GLY A 367 32.03 6.61 -14.65
N ALA A 368 32.96 6.27 -13.75
CA ALA A 368 33.37 4.88 -13.54
C ALA A 368 32.20 3.99 -13.05
N LEU A 369 31.36 4.49 -12.13
CA LEU A 369 30.16 3.79 -11.66
C LEU A 369 29.15 3.54 -12.78
N TYR A 370 28.93 4.51 -13.67
CA TYR A 370 28.02 4.35 -14.81
C TYR A 370 28.56 3.35 -15.84
N LEU A 371 29.86 3.37 -16.13
CA LEU A 371 30.47 2.37 -17.02
C LEU A 371 30.38 0.96 -16.43
N LEU A 372 30.64 0.82 -15.13
CA LEU A 372 30.48 -0.45 -14.42
C LEU A 372 29.02 -0.93 -14.43
N LYS A 373 28.06 0.01 -14.34
CA LYS A 373 26.62 -0.27 -14.43
C LYS A 373 26.23 -0.79 -15.82
N ILE A 374 26.74 -0.20 -16.90
CA ILE A 374 26.55 -0.71 -18.27
C ILE A 374 27.10 -2.14 -18.40
N PHE A 375 28.31 -2.38 -17.91
CA PHE A 375 28.90 -3.72 -17.91
C PHE A 375 28.03 -4.73 -17.12
N ALA A 376 27.52 -4.33 -15.95
CA ALA A 376 26.66 -5.16 -15.14
C ALA A 376 25.32 -5.48 -15.84
N TYR A 377 24.73 -4.52 -16.58
CA TYR A 377 23.55 -4.76 -17.42
C TYR A 377 23.82 -5.74 -18.56
N ILE A 378 24.96 -5.63 -19.25
CA ILE A 378 25.34 -6.56 -20.33
C ILE A 378 25.50 -7.99 -19.78
N LYS A 379 26.07 -8.13 -18.58
CA LYS A 379 26.29 -9.43 -17.92
C LYS A 379 25.12 -9.89 -17.05
N LEU A 380 23.99 -9.21 -17.09
CA LEU A 380 22.88 -9.43 -16.18
C LEU A 380 22.30 -10.85 -16.22
N ARG A 381 22.33 -11.52 -17.39
CA ARG A 381 21.89 -12.92 -17.57
C ARG A 381 22.87 -13.96 -17.02
N SER A 382 24.12 -13.55 -16.75
CA SER A 382 25.20 -14.49 -16.43
C SER A 382 25.13 -15.03 -15.01
N SER A 383 24.66 -14.23 -14.04
CA SER A 383 24.58 -14.62 -12.64
C SER A 383 23.80 -13.59 -11.83
N ARG A 384 23.11 -14.07 -10.78
CA ARG A 384 22.38 -13.21 -9.82
C ARG A 384 23.28 -12.16 -9.19
N THR A 385 24.59 -12.40 -9.11
CA THR A 385 25.58 -11.41 -8.65
C THR A 385 25.53 -10.12 -9.46
N TYR A 386 25.34 -10.20 -10.78
CA TYR A 386 25.24 -9.01 -11.64
C TYR A 386 23.95 -8.23 -11.41
N LEU A 387 22.84 -8.91 -11.07
CA LEU A 387 21.61 -8.24 -10.64
C LEU A 387 21.85 -7.45 -9.35
N LEU A 388 22.45 -8.07 -8.33
CA LEU A 388 22.78 -7.38 -7.08
C LEU A 388 23.73 -6.21 -7.32
N LEU A 389 24.72 -6.37 -8.21
CA LEU A 389 25.61 -5.29 -8.62
C LEU A 389 24.85 -4.14 -9.29
N VAL A 390 23.94 -4.42 -10.22
CA VAL A 390 23.10 -3.38 -10.84
C VAL A 390 22.29 -2.62 -9.78
N ILE A 391 21.68 -3.32 -8.82
CA ILE A 391 20.92 -2.67 -7.75
C ILE A 391 21.83 -1.82 -6.86
N ALA A 392 22.97 -2.34 -6.42
CA ALA A 392 23.92 -1.62 -5.58
C ALA A 392 24.44 -0.35 -6.27
N LEU A 393 24.76 -0.44 -7.57
CA LEU A 393 25.18 0.72 -8.38
C LEU A 393 24.05 1.73 -8.54
N ASN A 394 22.80 1.28 -8.72
CA ASN A 394 21.64 2.19 -8.75
C ASN A 394 21.47 2.92 -7.41
N VAL A 395 21.56 2.22 -6.27
CA VAL A 395 21.50 2.84 -4.93
C VAL A 395 22.59 3.90 -4.80
N ALA A 396 23.84 3.55 -5.12
CA ALA A 396 24.95 4.49 -5.06
C ALA A 396 24.67 5.74 -5.91
N THR A 397 24.24 5.57 -7.17
CA THR A 397 23.94 6.70 -8.07
C THR A 397 22.78 7.57 -7.57
N ILE A 398 21.76 6.98 -6.93
CA ILE A 398 20.63 7.72 -6.35
C ILE A 398 21.09 8.54 -5.14
N LEU A 399 21.94 7.99 -4.27
CA LEU A 399 22.47 8.70 -3.11
C LEU A 399 23.32 9.92 -3.50
N PHE A 400 24.08 9.83 -4.61
CA PHE A 400 24.84 10.95 -5.15
C PHE A 400 23.97 12.05 -5.77
N ALA A 401 22.73 11.76 -6.14
CA ALA A 401 21.85 12.72 -6.82
C ALA A 401 21.19 13.75 -5.87
N LEU A 402 21.36 13.62 -4.54
CA LEU A 402 20.80 14.52 -3.51
C LEU A 402 19.35 14.98 -3.83
N ASN A 403 18.46 14.02 -4.10
CA ASN A 403 17.10 14.28 -4.56
C ASN A 403 16.13 14.42 -3.38
N GLU A 404 15.25 15.43 -3.39
CA GLU A 404 14.12 15.58 -2.47
C GLU A 404 13.18 14.35 -2.48
N GLN A 405 13.19 13.57 -3.56
CA GLN A 405 12.42 12.34 -3.75
C GLN A 405 13.25 11.07 -3.48
N LEU A 406 14.28 11.16 -2.62
CA LEU A 406 15.20 10.04 -2.33
C LEU A 406 14.46 8.76 -1.91
N VAL A 407 13.55 8.86 -0.93
CA VAL A 407 12.81 7.71 -0.38
C VAL A 407 11.95 7.05 -1.45
N LEU A 408 11.25 7.86 -2.26
CA LEU A 408 10.45 7.38 -3.38
C LEU A 408 11.31 6.65 -4.42
N SER A 409 12.47 7.21 -4.76
CA SER A 409 13.40 6.64 -5.73
C SER A 409 13.95 5.29 -5.26
N LEU A 410 14.32 5.19 -3.98
CA LEU A 410 14.78 3.93 -3.38
C LEU A 410 13.66 2.89 -3.30
N ALA A 411 12.44 3.30 -3.00
CA ALA A 411 11.29 2.41 -2.98
C ALA A 411 10.97 1.84 -4.37
N PHE A 412 10.96 2.66 -5.42
CA PHE A 412 10.81 2.17 -6.80
C PHE A 412 11.98 1.29 -7.23
N LEU A 413 13.21 1.58 -6.81
CA LEU A 413 14.35 0.70 -7.05
C LEU A 413 14.16 -0.67 -6.37
N TYR A 414 13.53 -0.69 -5.20
CA TYR A 414 13.22 -1.93 -4.48
C TYR A 414 12.12 -2.76 -5.18
N LEU A 415 11.08 -2.11 -5.72
CA LEU A 415 10.12 -2.75 -6.62
C LEU A 415 10.79 -3.30 -7.89
N TYR A 416 11.69 -2.51 -8.47
CA TYR A 416 12.49 -2.90 -9.62
C TYR A 416 13.37 -4.12 -9.32
N TYR A 417 13.95 -4.24 -8.12
CA TYR A 417 14.69 -5.44 -7.71
C TYR A 417 13.82 -6.71 -7.82
N TYR A 418 12.59 -6.68 -7.31
CA TYR A 418 11.67 -7.83 -7.40
C TYR A 418 11.27 -8.14 -8.84
N LEU A 419 10.99 -7.13 -9.67
CA LEU A 419 10.73 -7.31 -11.09
C LEU A 419 11.92 -7.98 -11.79
N MET A 420 13.15 -7.50 -11.54
CA MET A 420 14.35 -8.06 -12.15
C MET A 420 14.61 -9.49 -11.67
N GLN A 421 14.35 -9.79 -10.40
CA GLN A 421 14.44 -11.15 -9.88
C GLN A 421 13.43 -12.06 -10.59
N GLU A 422 12.19 -11.60 -10.78
CA GLU A 422 11.12 -12.34 -11.46
C GLU A 422 11.42 -12.62 -12.94
N LEU A 423 12.05 -11.66 -13.64
CA LEU A 423 12.38 -11.81 -15.05
C LEU A 423 13.66 -12.60 -15.31
N PHE A 424 14.71 -12.44 -14.51
CA PHE A 424 16.02 -13.03 -14.80
C PHE A 424 16.32 -14.29 -13.99
N TYR A 425 15.71 -14.43 -12.81
CA TYR A 425 15.96 -15.54 -11.88
C TYR A 425 14.66 -16.04 -11.25
N PRO A 426 13.67 -16.47 -12.06
CA PRO A 426 12.43 -17.03 -11.53
C PRO A 426 12.74 -18.28 -10.71
N LYS A 427 12.14 -18.37 -9.52
CA LYS A 427 12.33 -19.49 -8.58
C LYS A 427 11.06 -19.66 -7.79
N LEU A 428 10.59 -20.89 -7.61
CA LEU A 428 9.53 -21.20 -6.66
C LEU A 428 10.09 -21.17 -5.24
N GLU A 429 9.30 -20.66 -4.30
CA GLU A 429 9.61 -20.59 -2.87
C GLU A 429 9.01 -21.81 -2.14
N ILE A 430 9.33 -22.00 -0.86
CA ILE A 430 8.89 -23.18 -0.09
C ILE A 430 7.36 -23.18 0.02
N GLU A 431 6.77 -22.00 0.16
CA GLU A 431 5.34 -21.75 0.22
C GLU A 431 4.61 -22.22 -1.05
N ASP A 432 5.31 -22.30 -2.19
CA ASP A 432 4.79 -22.81 -3.46
C ASP A 432 4.80 -24.35 -3.53
N THR A 433 5.51 -25.02 -2.63
CA THR A 433 5.62 -26.49 -2.62
C THR A 433 4.73 -27.17 -1.58
N ILE A 434 4.18 -26.40 -0.65
CA ILE A 434 3.34 -26.92 0.42
C ILE A 434 1.89 -27.07 -0.09
N LYS A 435 1.37 -28.31 -0.10
CA LYS A 435 -0.06 -28.55 -0.29
C LYS A 435 -0.80 -28.12 0.97
N VAL A 436 -1.37 -26.92 0.94
CA VAL A 436 -2.23 -26.43 2.01
C VAL A 436 -3.54 -27.23 1.98
N THR A 437 -3.79 -28.01 3.03
CA THR A 437 -5.05 -28.73 3.23
C THR A 437 -6.10 -27.76 3.75
N ASP A 438 -7.26 -27.75 3.09
CA ASP A 438 -8.35 -26.85 3.42
C ASP A 438 -8.99 -27.24 4.77
N PRO A 439 -9.33 -26.27 5.65
CA PRO A 439 -10.20 -26.57 6.77
C PRO A 439 -11.59 -26.97 6.26
N GLU A 440 -12.20 -28.00 6.85
CA GLU A 440 -13.53 -28.46 6.44
C GLU A 440 -14.54 -27.31 6.52
N ALA A 441 -15.41 -27.20 5.51
CA ALA A 441 -16.32 -26.06 5.31
C ALA A 441 -17.30 -25.77 6.48
N GLY A 442 -17.32 -26.62 7.52
CA GLY A 442 -18.06 -26.42 8.78
C GLY A 442 -17.26 -25.73 9.90
N ASP A 443 -15.93 -25.75 9.86
CA ASP A 443 -15.11 -25.38 11.03
C ASP A 443 -14.91 -23.87 11.21
N ILE A 444 -15.22 -23.06 10.19
CA ILE A 444 -15.06 -21.60 10.26
C ILE A 444 -16.14 -20.95 11.16
N PHE A 445 -17.25 -21.66 11.40
CA PHE A 445 -18.35 -21.22 12.26
C PHE A 445 -18.55 -22.09 13.51
N THR A 446 -17.81 -23.18 13.68
CA THR A 446 -18.02 -24.15 14.77
C THR A 446 -16.76 -24.47 15.57
N HIS A 447 -16.07 -23.41 16.03
CA HIS A 447 -15.39 -23.51 17.31
C HIS A 447 -16.14 -22.65 18.32
N THR A 448 -17.22 -23.24 18.83
CA THR A 448 -17.84 -22.87 20.10
C THR A 448 -16.86 -23.13 21.23
N ALA A 449 -16.42 -22.07 21.91
CA ALA A 449 -16.33 -21.95 23.36
C ALA A 449 -16.11 -20.48 23.73
#